data_AF-A0A0Q9X2U1-F1
#
_entry.id   AF-A0A0Q9X2U1-F1
#
_cell.length_a   1.000
_cell.length_b   1.000
_cell.length_c   1.000
_cell.angle_alpha   90.00
_cell.angle_beta   90.00
_cell.angle_gamma   90.00
#
_symmetry.space_group_name_H-M   'P 1'
#
loop_
_entity.id
_entity.type
_entity.pdbx_description
1 polymer ?
#
loop_
_entity_poly.entity_id
_entity_poly.type
_entity_poly.pdbx_seq_one_letter_code
_entity_poly.pdbx_strand_id
1 'polypeptide(L)'
;MQLFSILSVLLVISCCLSVNAQQPDCRRLRERCDACVRRLNDVINLLPDYNRECRQRTIRTWIWTGVTRCQLQEISCAAHRRKLDCGVVAELAGMRRRN
;
A
#
# COMPACT_ATOMS: atom_id res chain seq x y z
N MET A 1 41.88 -3.96 20.11
CA MET A 1 40.99 -2.77 20.19
C MET A 1 40.46 -2.36 18.83
N GLN A 2 41.29 -2.08 17.82
CA GLN A 2 40.80 -1.59 16.52
C GLN A 2 39.96 -2.59 15.70
N LEU A 3 40.31 -3.87 15.72
CA LEU A 3 39.54 -4.93 15.03
C LEU A 3 38.08 -5.03 15.52
N PHE A 4 37.86 -4.92 16.83
CA PHE A 4 36.52 -4.95 17.42
C PHE A 4 35.69 -3.71 17.04
N SER A 5 36.33 -2.54 16.95
CA SER A 5 35.69 -1.31 16.48
C SER A 5 35.32 -1.36 15.01
N ILE A 6 36.16 -1.97 14.17
CA ILE A 6 35.85 -2.15 12.73
C ILE A 6 34.68 -3.12 12.57
N LEU A 7 34.68 -4.22 13.33
CA LEU A 7 33.63 -5.24 13.27
C LEU A 7 32.27 -4.68 13.72
N SER A 8 32.25 -3.85 14.78
CA SER A 8 31.03 -3.23 15.28
C SER A 8 30.45 -2.23 14.29
N VAL A 9 31.28 -1.42 13.63
CA VAL A 9 30.86 -0.50 12.58
C VAL A 9 30.27 -1.26 11.39
N LEU A 10 30.91 -2.35 10.95
CA LEU A 10 30.39 -3.20 9.87
C LEU A 10 29.04 -3.85 10.22
N LEU A 11 28.87 -4.31 11.46
CA LEU A 11 27.60 -4.86 11.96
C LEU A 11 26.48 -3.83 11.97
N VAL A 12 26.76 -2.60 12.42
CA VAL A 12 25.77 -1.51 12.42
C VAL A 12 25.37 -1.14 11.00
N ILE A 13 26.33 -1.01 10.08
CA ILE A 13 26.07 -0.72 8.67
C ILE A 13 25.23 -1.85 8.05
N SER A 14 25.62 -3.11 8.26
CA SER A 14 24.90 -4.28 7.74
C SER A 14 23.48 -4.36 8.28
N CYS A 15 23.26 -4.08 9.57
CA CYS A 15 21.93 -4.07 10.18
C CYS A 15 21.04 -2.97 9.59
N CYS A 16 21.56 -1.75 9.47
CA CYS A 16 20.83 -0.62 8.88
C CYS A 16 20.48 -0.84 7.41
N LEU A 17 21.36 -1.48 6.63
CA LEU A 17 21.09 -1.82 5.23
C LEU A 17 20.06 -2.95 5.09
N SER A 18 20.10 -3.94 5.98
CA SER A 18 19.15 -5.06 6.01
C SER A 18 17.71 -4.63 6.24
N VAL A 19 17.48 -3.67 7.14
CA VAL A 19 16.14 -3.17 7.46
C VAL A 19 15.52 -2.43 6.27
N ASN A 20 16.32 -1.69 5.51
CA ASN A 20 15.87 -1.01 4.29
C ASN A 20 15.57 -2.00 3.13
N ALA A 21 16.12 -3.20 3.17
CA ALA A 21 15.89 -4.25 2.17
C ALA A 21 14.62 -5.09 2.44
N GLN A 22 14.02 -4.98 3.64
CA GLN A 22 12.75 -5.63 3.95
C GLN A 22 11.59 -4.82 3.36
N GLN A 23 11.38 -4.95 2.06
CA GLN A 23 10.17 -4.43 1.44
C GLN A 23 8.97 -5.18 2.04
N PRO A 24 7.95 -4.47 2.57
CA PRO A 24 6.81 -5.15 3.18
C PRO A 24 6.10 -6.02 2.13
N ASP A 25 5.77 -7.26 2.51
CA ASP A 25 4.98 -8.16 1.69
C ASP A 25 3.52 -7.70 1.69
N CYS A 26 3.25 -6.67 0.88
CA CYS A 26 1.94 -6.00 0.80
C CYS A 26 0.86 -6.93 0.26
N ARG A 27 1.23 -7.96 -0.51
CA ARG A 27 0.31 -8.99 -0.96
C ARG A 27 -0.14 -9.88 0.19
N ARG A 28 0.78 -10.29 1.06
CA ARG A 28 0.43 -11.04 2.27
C ARG A 28 -0.45 -10.24 3.24
N LEU A 29 -0.32 -8.91 3.25
CA LEU A 29 -1.24 -8.02 3.96
C LEU A 29 -2.66 -8.10 3.38
N ARG A 30 -2.81 -8.05 2.05
CA ARG A 30 -4.10 -8.20 1.35
C ARG A 30 -4.77 -9.53 1.71
N GLU A 31 -4.03 -10.63 1.61
CA GLU A 31 -4.53 -11.98 1.90
C GLU A 31 -5.06 -12.11 3.33
N ARG A 32 -4.31 -11.58 4.31
CA ARG A 32 -4.72 -11.57 5.73
C ARG A 32 -5.95 -10.71 5.96
N CYS A 33 -6.02 -9.53 5.35
CA CYS A 33 -7.18 -8.67 5.49
C CYS A 33 -8.42 -9.27 4.81
N ASP A 34 -8.30 -9.87 3.64
CA ASP A 34 -9.43 -10.56 2.99
C ASP A 34 -9.93 -11.76 3.81
N ALA A 35 -9.04 -12.47 4.50
CA ALA A 35 -9.45 -13.50 5.46
C ALA A 35 -10.21 -12.92 6.66
N CYS A 36 -9.79 -11.76 7.17
CA CYS A 36 -10.47 -11.04 8.26
C CYS A 36 -11.86 -10.56 7.85
N VAL A 37 -11.97 -9.85 6.72
CA VAL A 37 -13.24 -9.32 6.19
C VAL A 37 -14.25 -10.44 5.95
N ARG A 38 -13.82 -11.57 5.37
CA ARG A 38 -14.69 -12.74 5.16
C ARG A 38 -15.26 -13.30 6.46
N ARG A 39 -14.48 -13.29 7.55
CA ARG A 39 -14.94 -13.76 8.87
C ARG A 39 -15.89 -12.77 9.55
N LEU A 40 -15.68 -11.48 9.34
CA LEU A 40 -16.53 -10.43 9.90
C LEU A 40 -17.90 -10.32 9.19
N ASN A 41 -18.07 -10.93 8.02
CA ASN A 41 -19.27 -10.83 7.17
C ASN A 41 -19.75 -9.38 6.99
N ASP A 42 -18.78 -8.46 6.90
CA ASP A 42 -19.02 -7.03 7.02
C ASP A 42 -19.15 -6.37 5.64
N VAL A 43 -20.31 -5.74 5.43
CA VAL A 43 -20.68 -5.00 4.20
C VAL A 43 -19.78 -3.77 3.99
N ILE A 44 -19.04 -3.33 5.02
CA ILE A 44 -18.15 -2.16 5.01
C ILE A 44 -16.85 -2.38 4.20
N ASN A 45 -16.65 -3.56 3.59
CA ASN A 45 -15.48 -3.78 2.73
C ASN A 45 -15.45 -2.86 1.50
N LEU A 46 -16.63 -2.48 0.99
CA LEU A 46 -16.71 -1.36 0.06
C LEU A 46 -16.61 -0.08 0.86
N LEU A 47 -15.71 0.82 0.45
CA LEU A 47 -15.55 2.15 1.04
C LEU A 47 -16.44 3.16 0.28
N PRO A 48 -17.76 3.25 0.53
CA PRO A 48 -18.68 3.96 -0.36
C PRO A 48 -18.34 5.44 -0.49
N ASP A 49 -18.05 6.11 0.63
CA ASP A 49 -17.78 7.55 0.62
C ASP A 49 -16.43 7.87 -0.02
N TYR A 50 -15.39 7.08 0.31
CA TYR A 50 -14.09 7.18 -0.35
C TYR A 50 -14.21 7.00 -1.88
N ASN A 51 -14.92 5.95 -2.31
CA ASN A 51 -15.12 5.67 -3.73
C ASN A 51 -15.94 6.75 -4.43
N ARG A 52 -16.94 7.32 -3.76
CA ARG A 52 -17.74 8.43 -4.27
C ARG A 52 -16.88 9.68 -4.45
N GLU A 53 -16.15 10.08 -3.42
CA GLU A 53 -15.28 11.25 -3.45
C GLU A 53 -14.18 11.12 -4.49
N CYS A 54 -13.46 9.99 -4.50
CA CYS A 54 -12.39 9.81 -5.47
C CYS A 54 -12.91 9.74 -6.89
N ARG A 55 -14.04 9.06 -7.14
CA ARG A 55 -14.70 9.06 -8.44
C ARG A 55 -15.02 10.49 -8.91
N GLN A 56 -15.49 11.36 -8.03
CA GLN A 56 -15.77 12.76 -8.36
C GLN A 56 -14.48 13.54 -8.66
N ARG A 57 -13.45 13.40 -7.82
CA ARG A 57 -12.17 14.12 -7.98
C ARG A 57 -11.41 13.69 -9.24
N THR A 58 -11.49 12.43 -9.64
CA THR A 58 -10.77 11.88 -10.78
C THR A 58 -11.62 11.73 -12.03
N ILE A 59 -12.87 12.23 -12.03
CA ILE A 59 -13.86 11.95 -13.09
C ILE A 59 -13.37 12.34 -14.49
N ARG A 60 -12.52 13.36 -14.59
CA ARG A 60 -11.97 13.85 -15.87
C ARG A 60 -10.84 12.99 -16.41
N THR A 61 -10.22 12.15 -15.59
CA THR A 61 -8.95 11.49 -15.90
C THR A 61 -9.04 9.97 -15.82
N TRP A 62 -9.87 9.42 -14.93
CA TRP A 62 -9.92 7.99 -14.65
C TRP A 62 -11.35 7.46 -14.68
N ILE A 63 -11.50 6.23 -15.17
CA ILE A 63 -12.72 5.43 -15.05
C ILE A 63 -12.67 4.71 -13.70
N TRP A 64 -13.26 5.32 -12.69
CA TRP A 64 -13.24 4.79 -11.32
C TRP A 64 -14.13 3.56 -11.17
N THR A 65 -13.53 2.42 -10.82
CA THR A 65 -14.23 1.12 -10.66
C THR A 65 -14.53 0.75 -9.20
N GLY A 66 -14.07 1.56 -8.25
CA GLY A 66 -14.19 1.26 -6.82
C GLY A 66 -13.00 0.47 -6.27
N VAL A 67 -12.66 0.75 -5.02
CA VAL A 67 -11.57 0.11 -4.27
C VAL A 67 -12.14 -0.44 -2.96
N THR A 68 -11.72 -1.66 -2.60
CA THR A 68 -12.06 -2.29 -1.32
C THR A 68 -11.09 -1.87 -0.21
N ARG A 69 -11.48 -2.05 1.06
CA ARG A 69 -10.62 -1.70 2.19
C ARG A 69 -9.26 -2.38 2.13
N CYS A 70 -9.20 -3.68 1.84
CA CYS A 70 -7.89 -4.34 1.81
C CYS A 70 -7.08 -4.06 0.54
N GLN A 71 -7.72 -3.75 -0.60
CA GLN A 71 -6.98 -3.22 -1.77
C GLN A 71 -6.34 -1.87 -1.42
N LEU A 72 -7.08 -0.99 -0.73
CA LEU A 72 -6.54 0.29 -0.31
C LEU A 72 -5.36 0.13 0.66
N GLN A 73 -5.41 -0.84 1.58
CA GLN A 73 -4.30 -1.16 2.47
C GLN A 73 -3.09 -1.72 1.71
N GLU A 74 -3.30 -2.61 0.74
CA GLU A 74 -2.23 -3.14 -0.11
C GLU A 74 -1.55 -2.01 -0.89
N ILE A 75 -2.33 -1.15 -1.54
CA ILE A 75 -1.84 0.03 -2.26
C ILE A 75 -1.07 0.95 -1.31
N SER A 76 -1.57 1.16 -0.08
CA SER A 76 -0.91 2.02 0.90
C SER A 76 0.44 1.47 1.35
N CYS A 77 0.52 0.14 1.52
CA CYS A 77 1.76 -0.56 1.82
C CYS A 77 2.76 -0.46 0.66
N ALA A 78 2.30 -0.71 -0.57
CA ALA A 78 3.16 -0.73 -1.75
C ALA A 78 3.70 0.67 -2.08
N ALA A 79 2.88 1.70 -1.86
CA ALA A 79 3.18 3.08 -2.18
C ALA A 79 3.73 3.90 -1.00
N HIS A 80 4.41 3.26 -0.04
CA HIS A 80 4.91 3.91 1.19
C HIS A 80 5.79 5.17 0.98
N ARG A 81 6.31 5.39 -0.24
CA ARG A 81 7.09 6.60 -0.62
C ARG A 81 6.31 7.62 -1.44
N ARG A 82 5.05 7.36 -1.80
CA ARG A 82 4.20 8.26 -2.59
C ARG A 82 3.10 8.86 -1.72
N LYS A 83 2.74 10.12 -1.99
CA LYS A 83 1.50 10.70 -1.45
C LYS A 83 0.31 10.00 -2.10
N LEU A 84 -0.55 9.38 -1.30
CA LEU A 84 -1.73 8.66 -1.75
C LEU A 84 -2.90 9.61 -1.97
N ASP A 85 -2.97 10.20 -3.16
CA ASP A 85 -4.20 10.83 -3.64
C ASP A 85 -5.03 9.87 -4.50
N CYS A 86 -6.27 10.27 -4.83
CA CYS A 86 -7.17 9.43 -5.64
C CYS A 86 -6.59 9.08 -7.02
N GLY A 87 -5.77 9.96 -7.63
CA GLY A 87 -5.14 9.67 -8.91
C GLY A 87 -4.06 8.59 -8.80
N VAL A 88 -3.23 8.68 -7.76
CA VAL A 88 -2.24 7.65 -7.43
C VAL A 88 -2.90 6.32 -7.10
N VAL A 89 -4.01 6.34 -6.35
CA VAL A 89 -4.76 5.12 -6.05
C VAL A 89 -5.38 4.52 -7.31
N ALA A 90 -5.96 5.33 -8.21
CA ALA A 90 -6.50 4.84 -9.48
C ALA A 90 -5.41 4.20 -10.36
N GLU A 91 -4.24 4.82 -10.42
CA GLU A 91 -3.08 4.30 -11.15
C GLU A 91 -2.63 2.95 -10.59
N LEU A 92 -2.42 2.87 -9.28
CA LEU A 92 -1.93 1.67 -8.61
C LEU A 92 -2.97 0.55 -8.54
N ALA A 93 -4.26 0.90 -8.56
CA ALA A 93 -5.35 -0.05 -8.73
C ALA A 93 -5.53 -0.53 -10.18
N GLY A 94 -4.73 -0.03 -11.13
CA GLY A 94 -4.80 -0.43 -12.54
C GLY A 94 -6.06 0.06 -13.25
N MET A 95 -6.65 1.17 -12.81
CA MET A 95 -7.84 1.72 -13.43
C MET A 95 -7.54 2.28 -14.83
N ARG A 96 -8.55 2.33 -15.70
CA ARG A 96 -8.39 2.86 -17.06
C ARG A 96 -8.43 4.39 -17.08
N ARG A 97 -7.54 5.03 -17.83
CA ARG A 97 -7.61 6.47 -18.13
C ARG A 97 -8.80 6.78 -19.06
N ARG A 98 -9.45 7.92 -18.81
CA ARG A 98 -10.45 8.51 -19.69
C ARG A 98 -9.66 9.45 -20.62
N ASN A 99 -9.43 9.03 -21.86
CA ASN A 99 -8.64 9.77 -22.86
C ASN A 99 -9.11 11.21 -23.03
#